data_AF-A0A1N6ZDJ0-F1
#
_entry.id   AF-A0A1N6ZDJ0-F1
#
_cell.length_a   1.000
_cell.length_b   1.000
_cell.length_c   1.000
_cell.angle_alpha   90.00
_cell.angle_beta   90.00
_cell.angle_gamma   90.00
#
_symmetry.space_group_name_H-M   'P 1'
#
loop_
_entity.id
_entity.type
_entity.pdbx_description
1 polymer ?
#
loop_
_entity_poly.entity_id
_entity_poly.type
_entity_poly.pdbx_seq_one_letter_code
_entity_poly.pdbx_strand_id
1 'polypeptide(L)'
;MTSEEDLLKSLLEKIYLLVCGPDTINNLAPVGGSYVSFCLPGIPLGKDDLDFSFVELNKSEIAADFASLVNTVPPPRGQWVPSDRKVDAYYKRVLSETIRPVVTLNNNEKKRLASAQEMLTRMVDAVDLTTGATKKVPADTPLYEAYQERMGDYLAALTTYRSLQADYLGRPNDPAAQSEWFTKAGILRQKVQQKYDRWLAGGKTQIEEAIATIAELGRGTGERWQRMKEVVRLAEQTTPEGTPYLFTKFFPSKFWDEAHATSWTKFSMGREEVHTVNETSSTSFGGGGGFNLGLWSVGGSASYAEQKSRFKSDGLISKVEVELVRIPIRRSWWDATIFWDRGWKFDPQISNLVLSDGKIPPNGELPAYPTAMIVAKNLKLGIDMTSEENTHVATQFSASASVGWGPFSVRGNYSRNTDRKTHDFTRTAAGIECAGMQVIGFVCEMLPKSPDPDPNLNWQA
;
A
#
# COMPACT_ATOMS: atom_id res chain seq x y z
N MET A 1 0.56 11.51 32.92
CA MET A 1 -0.12 12.06 31.72
C MET A 1 0.38 11.29 30.53
N THR A 2 -0.52 10.82 29.68
CA THR A 2 -0.19 10.18 28.40
C THR A 2 0.51 11.19 27.51
N SER A 3 1.69 10.86 26.98
CA SER A 3 2.41 11.77 26.09
C SER A 3 1.76 11.81 24.69
N GLU A 4 2.05 12.86 23.91
CA GLU A 4 1.65 12.93 22.50
C GLU A 4 2.26 11.78 21.69
N GLU A 5 3.49 11.37 22.05
CA GLU A 5 4.17 10.23 21.43
C GLU A 5 3.40 8.93 21.67
N ASP A 6 2.89 8.72 22.89
CA ASP A 6 2.04 7.56 23.21
C ASP A 6 0.73 7.60 22.42
N LEU A 7 0.09 8.77 22.31
CA LEU A 7 -1.13 8.94 21.53
C LEU A 7 -0.91 8.60 20.06
N LEU A 8 0.16 9.13 19.46
CA LEU A 8 0.50 8.85 18.08
C LEU A 8 0.86 7.38 17.89
N LYS A 9 1.65 6.79 18.79
CA LYS A 9 2.01 5.38 18.75
C LYS A 9 0.75 4.51 18.72
N SER A 10 -0.14 4.68 19.67
CA SER A 10 -1.37 3.90 19.75
C SER A 10 -2.29 4.14 18.54
N LEU A 11 -2.33 5.36 18.00
CA LEU A 11 -3.02 5.66 16.74
C LEU A 11 -2.46 4.84 15.57
N LEU A 12 -1.15 4.87 15.36
CA LEU A 12 -0.48 4.15 14.27
C LEU A 12 -0.65 2.63 14.42
N GLU A 13 -0.59 2.11 15.64
CA GLU A 13 -0.86 0.70 15.94
C GLU A 13 -2.31 0.31 15.64
N LYS A 14 -3.29 1.14 16.05
CA LYS A 14 -4.70 0.89 15.78
C LYS A 14 -4.98 0.88 14.27
N ILE A 15 -4.36 1.80 13.51
CA ILE A 15 -4.45 1.82 12.04
C ILE A 15 -3.77 0.57 11.43
N TYR A 16 -2.60 0.16 11.95
CA TYR A 16 -1.94 -1.07 11.49
C TYR A 16 -2.84 -2.29 11.68
N LEU A 17 -3.39 -2.50 12.88
CA LEU A 17 -4.25 -3.64 13.19
C LEU A 17 -5.52 -3.64 12.33
N LEU A 18 -6.09 -2.47 12.08
CA LEU A 18 -7.24 -2.30 11.22
C LEU A 18 -6.97 -2.81 9.79
N VAL A 19 -5.81 -2.46 9.22
CA VAL A 19 -5.47 -2.71 7.81
C VAL A 19 -4.78 -4.06 7.59
N CYS A 20 -3.94 -4.49 8.54
CA CYS A 20 -3.03 -5.63 8.43
C CYS A 20 -3.29 -6.76 9.45
N GLY A 21 -4.25 -6.59 10.38
CA GLY A 21 -4.56 -7.63 11.37
C GLY A 21 -5.01 -8.97 10.76
N PRO A 22 -5.11 -10.04 11.56
CA PRO A 22 -5.63 -11.35 11.15
C PRO A 22 -7.13 -11.31 10.85
N ASP A 23 -7.60 -12.13 9.91
CA ASP A 23 -9.04 -12.34 9.75
C ASP A 23 -9.53 -13.44 10.69
N THR A 24 -10.17 -13.01 11.78
CA THR A 24 -10.75 -13.90 12.78
C THR A 24 -12.10 -14.48 12.36
N ILE A 25 -12.70 -14.02 11.25
CA ILE A 25 -14.00 -14.50 10.76
C ILE A 25 -13.81 -15.75 9.91
N ASN A 26 -12.94 -15.70 8.90
CA ASN A 26 -12.64 -16.84 8.04
C ASN A 26 -11.38 -17.62 8.49
N ASN A 27 -10.83 -17.30 9.67
CA ASN A 27 -9.61 -17.90 10.23
C ASN A 27 -8.40 -17.81 9.28
N LEU A 28 -8.26 -16.68 8.59
CA LEU A 28 -7.12 -16.44 7.72
C LEU A 28 -6.05 -15.69 8.51
N ALA A 29 -4.84 -16.25 8.50
CA ALA A 29 -3.66 -15.56 9.04
C ALA A 29 -3.51 -14.19 8.36
N PRO A 30 -2.88 -13.21 9.02
CA PRO A 30 -2.43 -12.01 8.34
C PRO A 30 -1.59 -12.44 7.13
N VAL A 31 -1.65 -11.69 6.03
CA VAL A 31 -0.73 -11.92 4.90
C VAL A 31 0.69 -11.83 5.46
N GLY A 32 1.35 -13.00 5.58
CA GLY A 32 2.58 -13.14 6.35
C GLY A 32 3.63 -12.12 5.88
N GLY A 33 4.33 -11.51 6.83
CA GLY A 33 5.41 -10.58 6.52
C GLY A 33 4.97 -9.21 5.97
N SER A 34 3.72 -8.76 6.18
CA SER A 34 3.31 -7.40 5.84
C SER A 34 3.55 -6.41 6.98
N TYR A 35 4.11 -5.23 6.66
CA TYR A 35 4.17 -4.08 7.57
C TYR A 35 3.51 -2.86 6.92
N VAL A 36 3.31 -1.79 7.67
CA VAL A 36 2.87 -0.51 7.09
C VAL A 36 4.05 0.47 7.14
N SER A 37 4.17 1.34 6.14
CA SER A 37 5.13 2.43 6.09
C SER A 37 4.33 3.74 6.03
N PHE A 38 4.24 4.47 7.15
CA PHE A 38 3.40 5.66 7.28
C PHE A 38 4.08 6.90 6.70
N CYS A 39 3.32 7.71 5.97
CA CYS A 39 3.74 9.01 5.48
C CYS A 39 3.62 10.03 6.61
N LEU A 40 4.74 10.58 7.09
CA LEU A 40 4.75 11.55 8.20
C LEU A 40 5.27 12.92 7.71
N PRO A 41 4.43 13.91 7.34
CA PRO A 41 2.97 13.86 7.26
C PRO A 41 2.48 13.21 5.96
N GLY A 42 1.16 13.02 5.87
CA GLY A 42 0.48 12.48 4.69
C GLY A 42 0.80 13.23 3.40
N ILE A 43 0.54 12.56 2.28
CA ILE A 43 0.69 13.09 0.92
C ILE A 43 -0.70 13.50 0.43
N PRO A 44 -1.01 14.81 0.36
CA PRO A 44 -2.29 15.28 -0.18
C PRO A 44 -2.54 14.76 -1.59
N LEU A 45 -3.78 14.36 -1.88
CA LEU A 45 -4.22 13.93 -3.20
C LEU A 45 -5.61 14.48 -3.52
N GLY A 46 -5.78 15.02 -4.71
CA GLY A 46 -7.07 15.34 -5.32
C GLY A 46 -7.70 14.13 -6.02
N LYS A 47 -8.99 14.23 -6.36
CA LYS A 47 -9.68 13.22 -7.19
C LYS A 47 -9.04 13.10 -8.58
N ASP A 48 -8.71 14.24 -9.18
CA ASP A 48 -8.07 14.32 -10.50
C ASP A 48 -6.68 13.66 -10.51
N ASP A 49 -6.02 13.58 -9.36
CA ASP A 49 -4.70 12.95 -9.23
C ASP A 49 -4.74 11.43 -9.37
N LEU A 50 -5.94 10.85 -9.27
CA LEU A 50 -6.19 9.43 -9.33
C LEU A 50 -7.15 9.05 -10.47
N ASP A 51 -7.77 10.02 -11.14
CA ASP A 51 -8.64 9.79 -12.29
C ASP A 51 -7.84 9.57 -13.57
N PHE A 52 -7.18 8.42 -13.69
CA PHE A 52 -6.45 8.00 -14.90
C PHE A 52 -6.84 6.60 -15.36
N SER A 53 -6.71 6.36 -16.67
CA SER A 53 -7.00 5.07 -17.31
C SER A 53 -5.85 4.68 -18.24
N PHE A 54 -5.83 3.42 -18.68
CA PHE A 54 -4.80 2.91 -19.59
C PHE A 54 -4.87 3.57 -21.00
N VAL A 55 -5.97 4.27 -21.33
CA VAL A 55 -6.33 4.63 -22.72
C VAL A 55 -6.33 6.14 -22.98
N GLU A 56 -6.12 6.97 -21.95
CA GLU A 56 -6.28 8.43 -22.05
C GLU A 56 -4.93 9.17 -22.13
N LEU A 57 -4.63 9.71 -23.32
CA LEU A 57 -3.41 10.47 -23.63
C LEU A 57 -3.17 11.65 -22.68
N ASN A 58 -4.22 12.44 -22.43
CA ASN A 58 -4.17 13.64 -21.61
C ASN A 58 -3.98 13.37 -20.12
N LYS A 59 -3.82 12.10 -19.71
CA LYS A 59 -3.67 11.67 -18.32
C LYS A 59 -2.41 10.82 -18.09
N SER A 60 -1.53 10.71 -19.09
CA SER A 60 -0.28 9.95 -18.98
C SER A 60 0.68 10.52 -17.93
N GLU A 61 0.74 11.84 -17.78
CA GLU A 61 1.54 12.49 -16.72
C GLU A 61 1.05 12.05 -15.33
N ILE A 62 -0.27 12.07 -15.12
CA ILE A 62 -0.90 11.68 -13.86
C ILE A 62 -0.64 10.20 -13.55
N ALA A 63 -0.73 9.34 -14.56
CA ALA A 63 -0.41 7.91 -14.42
C ALA A 63 1.07 7.69 -14.09
N ALA A 64 1.99 8.46 -14.70
CA ALA A 64 3.42 8.40 -14.43
C ALA A 64 3.76 8.87 -13.01
N ASP A 65 3.14 9.95 -12.54
CA ASP A 65 3.27 10.44 -11.17
C ASP A 65 2.83 9.41 -10.14
N PHE A 66 1.66 8.81 -10.35
CA PHE A 66 1.16 7.74 -9.48
C PHE A 66 2.10 6.53 -9.50
N ALA A 67 2.53 6.08 -10.68
CA ALA A 67 3.47 4.98 -10.81
C ALA A 67 4.77 5.28 -10.06
N SER A 68 5.34 6.48 -10.21
CA SER A 68 6.56 6.91 -9.51
C SER A 68 6.40 6.91 -7.99
N LEU A 69 5.25 7.38 -7.49
CA LEU A 69 4.92 7.39 -6.05
C LEU A 69 4.97 5.97 -5.47
N VAL A 70 4.30 5.01 -6.11
CA VAL A 70 4.20 3.63 -5.61
C VAL A 70 5.36 2.72 -6.01
N ASN A 71 6.31 3.23 -6.79
CA ASN A 71 7.49 2.49 -7.26
C ASN A 71 8.70 2.61 -6.31
N THR A 72 8.59 3.41 -5.24
CA THR A 72 9.67 3.54 -4.25
C THR A 72 9.78 2.30 -3.36
N VAL A 73 11.01 1.85 -3.08
CA VAL A 73 11.27 0.77 -2.12
C VAL A 73 11.04 1.30 -0.69
N PRO A 74 10.07 0.74 0.07
CA PRO A 74 9.81 1.18 1.43
C PRO A 74 10.97 0.78 2.36
N PRO A 75 11.43 1.69 3.23
CA PRO A 75 12.35 1.31 4.28
C PRO A 75 11.61 0.46 5.35
N PRO A 76 12.27 -0.57 5.92
CA PRO A 76 11.66 -1.47 6.90
C PRO A 76 11.51 -0.86 8.31
N ARG A 77 11.45 0.47 8.41
CA ARG A 77 11.47 1.23 9.68
C ARG A 77 10.12 1.87 10.03
N GLY A 78 9.06 1.51 9.30
CA GLY A 78 7.72 2.05 9.52
C GLY A 78 7.51 3.48 9.01
N GLN A 79 8.53 4.25 8.65
CA GLN A 79 8.31 5.56 8.04
C GLN A 79 8.48 5.52 6.53
N TRP A 80 7.52 6.03 5.78
CA TRP A 80 7.66 6.23 4.35
C TRP A 80 8.57 7.42 4.09
N VAL A 81 9.68 7.15 3.39
CA VAL A 81 10.63 8.16 2.95
C VAL A 81 10.86 7.91 1.46
N PRO A 82 10.63 8.92 0.60
CA PRO A 82 11.01 8.82 -0.81
C PRO A 82 12.48 8.41 -0.93
N SER A 83 12.77 7.45 -1.81
CA SER A 83 14.13 7.06 -2.13
C SER A 83 14.30 6.91 -3.64
N ASP A 84 15.56 6.99 -4.05
CA ASP A 84 16.04 6.68 -5.39
C ASP A 84 15.93 5.18 -5.72
N ARG A 85 15.87 4.33 -4.70
CA ARG A 85 15.61 2.89 -4.83
C ARG A 85 14.20 2.65 -5.37
N LYS A 86 14.15 2.08 -6.58
CA LYS A 86 12.90 1.77 -7.28
C LYS A 86 12.67 0.28 -7.45
N VAL A 87 11.44 -0.14 -7.20
CA VAL A 87 10.96 -1.53 -7.27
C VAL A 87 11.15 -2.07 -8.70
N ASP A 88 10.78 -1.30 -9.72
CA ASP A 88 10.97 -1.67 -11.12
C ASP A 88 12.43 -1.83 -11.54
N ALA A 89 13.32 -0.97 -11.04
CA ALA A 89 14.75 -1.04 -11.34
C ALA A 89 15.33 -2.36 -10.85
N TYR A 90 15.07 -2.76 -9.60
CA TYR A 90 15.53 -4.05 -9.10
C TYR A 90 14.86 -5.23 -9.80
N TYR A 91 13.59 -5.14 -10.18
CA TYR A 91 12.93 -6.18 -10.98
C TYR A 91 13.58 -6.35 -12.35
N LYS A 92 13.81 -5.25 -13.07
CA LYS A 92 14.52 -5.26 -14.36
C LYS A 92 15.90 -5.90 -14.22
N ARG A 93 16.64 -5.59 -13.14
CA ARG A 93 17.94 -6.21 -12.84
C ARG A 93 17.84 -7.71 -12.57
N VAL A 94 16.84 -8.18 -11.81
CA VAL A 94 16.57 -9.62 -11.63
C VAL A 94 16.27 -10.30 -12.97
N LEU A 95 15.65 -9.60 -13.91
CA LEU A 95 15.41 -10.19 -15.22
C LEU A 95 16.69 -10.21 -16.09
N SER A 96 17.57 -9.21 -15.97
CA SER A 96 18.74 -9.06 -16.87
C SER A 96 20.06 -9.64 -16.35
N GLU A 97 20.30 -9.64 -15.04
CA GLU A 97 21.62 -9.89 -14.43
C GLU A 97 21.72 -11.26 -13.72
N THR A 98 20.82 -12.21 -14.04
CA THR A 98 20.73 -13.49 -13.32
C THR A 98 21.17 -14.69 -14.14
N ILE A 99 21.80 -15.64 -13.46
CA ILE A 99 21.98 -17.00 -13.95
C ILE A 99 20.85 -17.90 -13.43
N ARG A 100 20.55 -18.94 -14.22
CA ARG A 100 19.44 -19.85 -14.01
C ARG A 100 19.89 -21.29 -14.13
N PRO A 101 19.18 -22.23 -13.49
CA PRO A 101 19.41 -23.64 -13.69
C PRO A 101 18.94 -24.09 -15.08
N VAL A 102 19.50 -25.20 -15.55
CA VAL A 102 19.03 -25.90 -16.74
C VAL A 102 17.79 -26.68 -16.37
N VAL A 103 16.62 -26.14 -16.72
CA VAL A 103 15.32 -26.78 -16.50
C VAL A 103 14.71 -27.14 -17.85
N THR A 104 14.35 -28.41 -18.03
CA THR A 104 13.64 -28.89 -19.21
C THR A 104 12.25 -29.36 -18.81
N LEU A 105 11.24 -28.62 -19.25
CA LEU A 105 9.84 -29.00 -19.08
C LEU A 105 9.43 -29.96 -20.19
N ASN A 106 8.67 -31.01 -19.84
CA ASN A 106 8.02 -31.86 -20.83
C ASN A 106 6.84 -31.15 -21.51
N ASN A 107 6.34 -31.70 -22.61
CA ASN A 107 5.26 -31.06 -23.39
C ASN A 107 3.96 -30.84 -22.58
N ASN A 108 3.67 -31.68 -21.58
CA ASN A 108 2.49 -31.54 -20.74
C ASN A 108 2.67 -30.38 -19.74
N GLU A 109 3.83 -30.31 -19.08
CA GLU A 109 4.19 -29.22 -18.16
C GLU A 109 4.19 -27.87 -18.86
N LYS A 110 4.74 -27.79 -20.08
CA LYS A 110 4.69 -26.57 -20.90
C LYS A 110 3.26 -26.11 -21.17
N LYS A 111 2.36 -27.04 -21.52
CA LYS A 111 0.95 -26.72 -21.73
C LYS A 111 0.29 -26.23 -20.45
N ARG A 112 0.52 -26.91 -19.32
CA ARG A 112 -0.02 -26.50 -18.01
C ARG A 112 0.46 -25.11 -17.60
N LEU A 113 1.76 -24.83 -17.75
CA LEU A 113 2.34 -23.53 -17.46
C LEU A 113 1.72 -22.44 -18.37
N ALA A 114 1.62 -22.69 -19.67
CA ALA A 114 1.01 -21.76 -20.61
C ALA A 114 -0.46 -21.46 -20.26
N SER A 115 -1.27 -22.49 -20.02
CA SER A 115 -2.68 -22.33 -19.64
C SER A 115 -2.86 -21.57 -18.33
N ALA A 116 -2.01 -21.82 -17.33
CA ALA A 116 -2.03 -21.07 -16.07
C ALA A 116 -1.71 -19.58 -16.30
N GLN A 117 -0.72 -19.28 -17.15
CA GLN A 117 -0.36 -17.90 -17.47
C GLN A 117 -1.43 -17.16 -18.27
N GLU A 118 -2.10 -17.85 -19.21
CA GLU A 118 -3.21 -17.32 -20.00
C GLU A 118 -4.46 -17.05 -19.14
N MET A 119 -4.62 -17.74 -18.02
CA MET A 119 -5.69 -17.43 -17.06
C MET A 119 -5.50 -16.07 -16.38
N LEU A 120 -4.26 -15.63 -16.19
CA LEU A 120 -3.95 -14.38 -15.48
C LEU A 120 -3.81 -13.18 -16.43
N THR A 121 -3.19 -13.39 -17.60
CA THR A 121 -2.78 -12.30 -18.49
C THR A 121 -3.18 -12.55 -19.94
N ARG A 122 -3.60 -11.49 -20.61
CA ARG A 122 -3.90 -11.45 -22.05
C ARG A 122 -3.18 -10.28 -22.71
N MET A 123 -3.01 -10.35 -24.02
CA MET A 123 -2.56 -9.20 -24.79
C MET A 123 -3.77 -8.40 -25.25
N VAL A 124 -3.72 -7.09 -25.09
CA VAL A 124 -4.73 -6.16 -25.62
C VAL A 124 -4.07 -5.13 -26.51
N ASP A 125 -4.82 -4.67 -27.49
CA ASP A 125 -4.40 -3.57 -28.33
C ASP A 125 -4.58 -2.26 -27.54
N ALA A 126 -3.50 -1.52 -27.38
CA ALA A 126 -3.50 -0.19 -26.77
C ALA A 126 -2.85 0.81 -27.72
N VAL A 127 -3.32 2.04 -27.72
CA VAL A 127 -2.74 3.10 -28.53
C VAL A 127 -1.48 3.61 -27.82
N ASP A 128 -0.35 3.54 -28.49
CA ASP A 128 0.88 4.21 -28.08
C ASP A 128 0.61 5.71 -28.08
N LEU A 129 0.72 6.28 -26.88
CA LEU A 129 0.31 7.64 -26.60
C LEU A 129 1.20 8.64 -27.36
N THR A 130 2.47 8.34 -27.59
CA THR A 130 3.38 9.28 -28.27
C THR A 130 3.26 9.25 -29.80
N THR A 131 2.90 8.10 -30.37
CA THR A 131 2.93 7.88 -31.82
C THR A 131 1.54 7.70 -32.44
N GLY A 132 0.50 7.48 -31.64
CA GLY A 132 -0.83 7.11 -32.09
C GLY A 132 -0.93 5.69 -32.69
N ALA A 133 0.16 4.92 -32.68
CA ALA A 133 0.19 3.57 -33.23
C ALA A 133 -0.43 2.55 -32.26
N THR A 134 -1.10 1.51 -32.76
CA THR A 134 -1.59 0.43 -31.89
C THR A 134 -0.45 -0.52 -31.52
N LYS A 135 -0.20 -0.71 -30.22
CA LYS A 135 0.77 -1.66 -29.65
C LYS A 135 0.04 -2.69 -28.80
N LYS A 136 0.45 -3.96 -28.89
CA LYS A 136 -0.01 -4.99 -27.96
C LYS A 136 0.63 -4.80 -26.60
N VAL A 137 -0.18 -4.71 -25.56
CA VAL A 137 0.25 -4.56 -24.18
C VAL A 137 -0.33 -5.69 -23.32
N PRO A 138 0.39 -6.13 -22.27
CA PRO A 138 -0.14 -7.09 -21.32
C PRO A 138 -1.22 -6.43 -20.46
N ALA A 139 -2.36 -7.10 -20.35
CA ALA A 139 -3.45 -6.74 -19.45
C ALA A 139 -3.94 -7.98 -18.70
N ASP A 140 -4.64 -7.74 -17.59
CA ASP A 140 -5.25 -8.81 -16.82
C ASP A 140 -6.44 -9.39 -17.61
N THR A 141 -6.72 -10.68 -17.42
CA THR A 141 -7.96 -11.28 -17.94
C THR A 141 -9.16 -10.75 -17.16
N PRO A 142 -10.37 -10.71 -17.75
CA PRO A 142 -11.57 -10.32 -17.00
C PRO A 142 -11.81 -11.17 -15.74
N LEU A 143 -11.43 -12.46 -15.77
CA LEU A 143 -11.50 -13.33 -14.60
C LEU A 143 -10.54 -12.87 -13.50
N TYR A 144 -9.31 -12.53 -13.85
CA TYR A 144 -8.32 -12.08 -12.87
C TYR A 144 -8.60 -10.66 -12.35
N GLU A 145 -9.12 -9.76 -13.19
CA GLU A 145 -9.61 -8.45 -12.74
C GLU A 145 -10.75 -8.61 -11.73
N ALA A 146 -11.74 -9.47 -12.03
CA ALA A 146 -12.84 -9.73 -11.11
C ALA A 146 -12.39 -10.44 -9.82
N TYR A 147 -11.34 -11.27 -9.86
CA TYR A 147 -10.71 -11.82 -8.67
C TYR A 147 -10.16 -10.72 -7.76
N GLN A 148 -9.45 -9.74 -8.33
CA GLN A 148 -8.85 -8.65 -7.56
C GLN A 148 -9.87 -7.66 -7.02
N GLU A 149 -10.90 -7.34 -7.81
CA GLU A 149 -12.00 -6.50 -7.35
C GLU A 149 -12.71 -7.12 -6.13
N ARG A 150 -13.01 -8.42 -6.20
CA ARG A 150 -13.65 -9.15 -5.10
C ARG A 150 -12.75 -9.24 -3.86
N MET A 151 -11.44 -9.37 -4.05
CA MET A 151 -10.48 -9.28 -2.94
C MET A 151 -10.53 -7.89 -2.28
N GLY A 152 -10.57 -6.81 -3.05
CA GLY A 152 -10.72 -5.44 -2.53
C GLY A 152 -12.01 -5.25 -1.74
N ASP A 153 -13.13 -5.73 -2.30
CA ASP A 153 -14.45 -5.73 -1.66
C ASP A 153 -14.47 -6.48 -0.31
N TYR A 154 -13.83 -7.65 -0.27
CA TYR A 154 -13.68 -8.46 0.93
C TYR A 154 -12.83 -7.74 1.98
N LEU A 155 -11.68 -7.19 1.59
CA LEU A 155 -10.80 -6.43 2.50
C LEU A 155 -11.51 -5.20 3.07
N ALA A 156 -12.30 -4.47 2.26
CA ALA A 156 -13.07 -3.32 2.73
C ALA A 156 -14.11 -3.72 3.80
N ALA A 157 -14.87 -4.80 3.55
CA ALA A 157 -15.83 -5.32 4.52
C ALA A 157 -15.16 -5.74 5.84
N LEU A 158 -13.99 -6.40 5.74
CA LEU A 158 -13.21 -6.84 6.89
C LEU A 158 -12.66 -5.66 7.70
N THR A 159 -12.14 -4.64 7.03
CA THR A 159 -11.71 -3.38 7.68
C THR A 159 -12.88 -2.72 8.41
N THR A 160 -14.09 -2.68 7.83
CA THR A 160 -15.27 -2.11 8.52
C THR A 160 -15.62 -2.89 9.79
N TYR A 161 -15.63 -4.23 9.73
CA TYR A 161 -15.87 -5.06 10.91
C TYR A 161 -14.81 -4.84 12.00
N ARG A 162 -13.53 -4.80 11.61
CA ARG A 162 -12.41 -4.57 12.54
C ARG A 162 -12.46 -3.20 13.20
N SER A 163 -12.88 -2.16 12.48
CA SER A 163 -13.03 -0.83 13.09
C SER A 163 -14.08 -0.86 14.20
N LEU A 164 -15.24 -1.49 13.95
CA LEU A 164 -16.26 -1.66 14.98
C LEU A 164 -15.74 -2.48 16.18
N GLN A 165 -14.98 -3.54 15.91
CA GLN A 165 -14.36 -4.35 16.96
C GLN A 165 -13.34 -3.57 17.78
N ALA A 166 -12.47 -2.81 17.12
CA ALA A 166 -11.45 -2.00 17.77
C ALA A 166 -12.07 -0.88 18.61
N ASP A 167 -13.18 -0.28 18.16
CA ASP A 167 -13.92 0.72 18.93
C ASP A 167 -14.53 0.12 20.22
N TYR A 168 -15.20 -1.03 20.10
CA TYR A 168 -15.74 -1.75 21.25
C TYR A 168 -14.66 -2.16 22.25
N LEU A 169 -13.52 -2.70 21.77
CA LEU A 169 -12.42 -3.12 22.63
C LEU A 169 -11.65 -1.94 23.25
N GLY A 170 -11.61 -0.78 22.58
CA GLY A 170 -11.00 0.44 23.11
C GLY A 170 -11.85 1.11 24.19
N ARG A 171 -13.19 1.00 24.08
CA ARG A 171 -14.17 1.59 25.00
C ARG A 171 -15.18 0.56 25.52
N PRO A 172 -14.74 -0.53 26.18
CA PRO A 172 -15.61 -1.67 26.51
C PRO A 172 -16.71 -1.32 27.54
N ASN A 173 -16.53 -0.26 28.31
CA ASN A 173 -17.49 0.20 29.32
C ASN A 173 -18.40 1.33 28.81
N ASP A 174 -18.26 1.76 27.55
CA ASP A 174 -19.08 2.82 26.97
C ASP A 174 -20.40 2.25 26.44
N PRO A 175 -21.57 2.68 26.95
CA PRO A 175 -22.87 2.17 26.50
C PRO A 175 -23.12 2.35 25.01
N ALA A 176 -22.60 3.42 24.39
CA ALA A 176 -22.76 3.67 22.96
C ALA A 176 -21.96 2.65 22.14
N ALA A 177 -20.70 2.39 22.53
CA ALA A 177 -19.85 1.39 21.87
C ALA A 177 -20.42 -0.03 22.03
N GLN A 178 -20.92 -0.37 23.22
CA GLN A 178 -21.61 -1.64 23.48
C GLN A 178 -22.86 -1.80 22.62
N SER A 179 -23.74 -0.80 22.61
CA SER A 179 -24.97 -0.81 21.82
C SER A 179 -24.67 -0.96 20.32
N GLU A 180 -23.68 -0.23 19.81
CA GLU A 180 -23.28 -0.32 18.41
C GLU A 180 -22.72 -1.70 18.07
N TRP A 181 -21.87 -2.26 18.92
CA TRP A 181 -21.34 -3.62 18.78
C TRP A 181 -22.46 -4.66 18.72
N PHE A 182 -23.33 -4.72 19.74
CA PHE A 182 -24.39 -5.73 19.79
C PHE A 182 -25.42 -5.60 18.66
N THR A 183 -25.60 -4.38 18.12
CA THR A 183 -26.53 -4.15 16.99
C THR A 183 -25.90 -4.50 15.63
N LYS A 184 -24.62 -4.17 15.42
CA LYS A 184 -23.99 -4.21 14.09
C LYS A 184 -23.02 -5.36 13.88
N ALA A 185 -22.40 -5.91 14.93
CA ALA A 185 -21.31 -6.90 14.79
C ALA A 185 -21.75 -8.15 14.02
N GLY A 186 -22.94 -8.68 14.30
CA GLY A 186 -23.50 -9.84 13.58
C GLY A 186 -23.69 -9.55 12.08
N ILE A 187 -24.23 -8.38 11.76
CA ILE A 187 -24.48 -7.95 10.36
C ILE A 187 -23.16 -7.76 9.61
N LEU A 188 -22.18 -7.09 10.23
CA LEU A 188 -20.87 -6.88 9.61
C LEU A 188 -20.11 -8.19 9.43
N ARG A 189 -20.17 -9.10 10.42
CA ARG A 189 -19.59 -10.45 10.29
C ARG A 189 -20.20 -11.20 9.11
N GLN A 190 -21.52 -11.16 8.96
CA GLN A 190 -22.20 -11.77 7.82
C GLN A 190 -21.79 -11.13 6.49
N LYS A 191 -21.61 -9.80 6.44
CA LYS A 191 -21.13 -9.11 5.23
C LYS A 191 -19.72 -9.55 4.84
N VAL A 192 -18.81 -9.72 5.81
CA VAL A 192 -17.45 -10.24 5.55
C VAL A 192 -17.54 -11.63 4.94
N GLN A 193 -18.34 -12.52 5.53
CA GLN A 193 -18.55 -13.87 5.00
C GLN A 193 -19.11 -13.84 3.58
N GLN A 194 -20.15 -13.04 3.32
CA GLN A 194 -20.76 -12.92 1.99
C GLN A 194 -19.78 -12.44 0.93
N LYS A 195 -18.90 -11.47 1.26
CA LYS A 195 -17.88 -10.99 0.32
C LYS A 195 -16.82 -12.06 0.06
N TYR A 196 -16.42 -12.81 1.08
CA TYR A 196 -15.51 -13.94 0.93
C TYR A 196 -16.11 -15.07 0.08
N ASP A 197 -17.36 -15.45 0.33
CA ASP A 197 -18.07 -16.48 -0.44
C ASP A 197 -18.26 -16.06 -1.90
N ARG A 198 -18.56 -14.77 -2.16
CA ARG A 198 -18.62 -14.22 -3.52
C ARG A 198 -17.26 -14.28 -4.21
N TRP A 199 -16.17 -14.07 -3.48
CA TRP A 199 -14.82 -14.21 -4.02
C TRP A 199 -14.53 -15.67 -4.38
N LEU A 200 -14.82 -16.61 -3.49
CA LEU A 200 -14.71 -18.06 -3.74
C LEU A 200 -15.51 -18.48 -4.98
N ALA A 201 -16.81 -18.19 -5.00
CA ALA A 201 -17.70 -18.50 -6.13
C ALA A 201 -17.27 -17.80 -7.43
N GLY A 202 -16.56 -16.67 -7.31
CA GLY A 202 -16.05 -15.88 -8.42
C GLY A 202 -14.79 -16.44 -9.10
N GLY A 203 -14.27 -17.59 -8.66
CA GLY A 203 -13.11 -18.23 -9.27
C GLY A 203 -11.80 -18.10 -8.47
N LYS A 204 -11.89 -17.82 -7.15
CA LYS A 204 -10.70 -17.64 -6.29
C LYS A 204 -9.75 -18.82 -6.38
N THR A 205 -10.27 -20.03 -6.20
CA THR A 205 -9.47 -21.26 -6.19
C THR A 205 -8.74 -21.48 -7.50
N GLN A 206 -9.41 -21.28 -8.64
CA GLN A 206 -8.83 -21.46 -9.98
C GLN A 206 -7.66 -20.49 -10.23
N ILE A 207 -7.81 -19.23 -9.82
CA ILE A 207 -6.75 -18.23 -9.94
C ILE A 207 -5.57 -18.58 -9.04
N GLU A 208 -5.82 -18.99 -7.79
CA GLU A 208 -4.75 -19.37 -6.86
C GLU A 208 -4.02 -20.64 -7.30
N GLU A 209 -4.74 -21.62 -7.86
CA GLU A 209 -4.15 -22.81 -8.49
C GLU A 209 -3.29 -22.46 -9.71
N ALA A 210 -3.71 -21.50 -10.53
CA ALA A 210 -2.92 -21.00 -11.65
C ALA A 210 -1.64 -20.31 -11.17
N ILE A 211 -1.72 -19.46 -10.14
CA ILE A 211 -0.55 -18.81 -9.52
C ILE A 211 0.42 -19.87 -8.96
N ALA A 212 -0.10 -20.87 -8.24
CA ALA A 212 0.70 -21.96 -7.70
C ALA A 212 1.37 -22.78 -8.81
N THR A 213 0.65 -23.08 -9.89
CA THR A 213 1.18 -23.80 -11.06
C THR A 213 2.31 -23.02 -11.73
N ILE A 214 2.19 -21.69 -11.84
CA ILE A 214 3.25 -20.83 -12.40
C ILE A 214 4.49 -20.85 -11.49
N ALA A 215 4.29 -20.76 -10.17
CA ALA A 215 5.39 -20.81 -9.21
C ALA A 215 6.13 -22.16 -9.22
N GLU A 216 5.38 -23.26 -9.34
CA GLU A 216 5.93 -24.63 -9.37
C GLU A 216 6.64 -24.93 -10.71
N LEU A 217 5.91 -24.85 -11.83
CA LEU A 217 6.42 -25.26 -13.14
C LEU A 217 7.32 -24.21 -13.78
N GLY A 218 7.14 -22.94 -13.41
CA GLY A 218 7.92 -21.84 -13.96
C GLY A 218 9.30 -21.67 -13.33
N ARG A 219 9.59 -22.41 -12.25
CA ARG A 219 10.80 -22.30 -11.43
C ARG A 219 12.08 -22.35 -12.25
N GLY A 220 12.83 -21.25 -12.30
CA GLY A 220 14.09 -21.14 -13.05
C GLY A 220 14.00 -21.36 -14.57
N THR A 221 12.80 -21.45 -15.14
CA THR A 221 12.62 -21.76 -16.58
C THR A 221 12.91 -20.56 -17.47
N GLY A 222 13.58 -20.80 -18.60
CA GLY A 222 13.85 -19.76 -19.60
C GLY A 222 12.57 -19.14 -20.16
N GLU A 223 11.53 -19.95 -20.41
CA GLU A 223 10.24 -19.51 -20.96
C GLU A 223 9.55 -18.47 -20.05
N ARG A 224 9.51 -18.73 -18.73
CA ARG A 224 8.96 -17.77 -17.77
C ARG A 224 9.73 -16.44 -17.76
N TRP A 225 11.06 -16.49 -17.76
CA TRP A 225 11.88 -15.26 -17.78
C TRP A 225 11.70 -14.46 -19.05
N GLN A 226 11.66 -15.10 -20.22
CA GLN A 226 11.44 -14.40 -21.48
C GLN A 226 10.06 -13.73 -21.50
N ARG A 227 9.04 -14.42 -20.99
CA ARG A 227 7.71 -13.82 -20.82
C ARG A 227 7.73 -12.60 -19.90
N MET A 228 8.38 -12.69 -18.74
CA MET A 228 8.47 -11.55 -17.80
C MET A 228 9.21 -10.35 -18.43
N LYS A 229 10.31 -10.60 -19.15
CA LYS A 229 11.04 -9.54 -19.89
C LYS A 229 10.14 -8.87 -20.92
N GLU A 230 9.41 -9.66 -21.70
CA GLU A 230 8.52 -9.14 -22.73
C GLU A 230 7.37 -8.35 -22.12
N VAL A 231 6.77 -8.83 -21.03
CA VAL A 231 5.72 -8.13 -20.29
C VAL A 231 6.21 -6.76 -19.81
N VAL A 232 7.41 -6.66 -19.22
CA VAL A 232 7.99 -5.38 -18.80
C VAL A 232 8.21 -4.45 -19.99
N ARG A 233 8.80 -4.94 -21.08
CA ARG A 233 9.06 -4.17 -22.30
C ARG A 233 7.78 -3.62 -22.92
N LEU A 234 6.71 -4.40 -22.90
CA LEU A 234 5.43 -4.00 -23.47
C LEU A 234 4.64 -3.06 -22.56
N ALA A 235 4.77 -3.19 -21.25
CA ALA A 235 4.10 -2.34 -20.26
C ALA A 235 4.77 -0.98 -20.04
N GLU A 236 6.00 -0.79 -20.51
CA GLU A 236 6.68 0.50 -20.49
C GLU A 236 5.99 1.48 -21.44
N GLN A 237 5.67 2.64 -20.88
CA GLN A 237 5.04 3.77 -21.52
C GLN A 237 5.95 4.99 -21.38
N THR A 238 5.75 5.98 -22.23
CA THR A 238 6.51 7.23 -22.21
C THR A 238 5.53 8.40 -22.13
N THR A 239 5.76 9.34 -21.21
CA THR A 239 4.97 10.58 -21.17
C THR A 239 5.29 11.46 -22.38
N PRO A 240 4.44 12.45 -22.74
CA PRO A 240 4.72 13.38 -23.83
C PRO A 240 6.05 14.13 -23.68
N GLU A 241 6.53 14.32 -22.45
CA GLU A 241 7.80 14.94 -22.07
C GLU A 241 9.00 13.99 -22.23
N GLY A 242 8.76 12.73 -22.60
CA GLY A 242 9.80 11.72 -22.80
C GLY A 242 10.18 10.91 -21.57
N THR A 243 9.42 10.99 -20.46
CA THR A 243 9.75 10.24 -19.24
C THR A 243 9.18 8.82 -19.31
N PRO A 244 10.03 7.76 -19.27
CA PRO A 244 9.53 6.39 -19.26
C PRO A 244 8.97 6.01 -17.90
N TYR A 245 7.88 5.24 -17.88
CA TYR A 245 7.29 4.68 -16.67
C TYR A 245 6.60 3.34 -16.96
N LEU A 246 6.52 2.48 -15.93
CA LEU A 246 5.73 1.25 -16.01
C LEU A 246 4.34 1.51 -15.45
N PHE A 247 3.33 1.38 -16.32
CA PHE A 247 1.94 1.69 -15.95
C PHE A 247 1.51 0.87 -14.72
N THR A 248 1.06 1.57 -13.68
CA THR A 248 0.64 0.98 -12.41
C THR A 248 -0.72 1.57 -12.05
N LYS A 249 -1.69 0.70 -11.73
CA LYS A 249 -3.06 1.09 -11.37
C LYS A 249 -3.40 0.69 -9.95
N PHE A 250 -4.63 0.93 -9.54
CA PHE A 250 -5.16 0.55 -8.25
C PHE A 250 -6.62 0.13 -8.39
N PHE A 251 -7.15 -0.58 -7.39
CA PHE A 251 -8.53 -1.04 -7.40
C PHE A 251 -9.21 -0.89 -6.03
N PRO A 252 -10.53 -0.58 -5.99
CA PRO A 252 -11.36 -0.21 -7.14
C PRO A 252 -10.93 1.15 -7.72
N SER A 253 -11.15 1.34 -9.02
CA SER A 253 -10.99 2.67 -9.63
C SER A 253 -12.05 3.61 -9.06
N LYS A 254 -11.74 4.92 -9.01
CA LYS A 254 -12.67 5.94 -8.49
C LYS A 254 -13.26 5.62 -7.11
N PHE A 255 -12.49 5.00 -6.22
CA PHE A 255 -12.92 4.64 -4.86
C PHE A 255 -13.40 5.82 -4.00
N TRP A 256 -13.19 7.07 -4.46
CA TRP A 256 -13.70 8.29 -3.83
C TRP A 256 -15.13 8.65 -4.24
N ASP A 257 -15.71 8.00 -5.26
CA ASP A 257 -17.08 8.25 -5.71
C ASP A 257 -18.10 7.73 -4.70
N GLU A 258 -19.31 8.31 -4.72
CA GLU A 258 -20.39 7.98 -3.79
C GLU A 258 -20.81 6.51 -3.85
N ALA A 259 -20.67 5.87 -5.02
CA ALA A 259 -20.90 4.44 -5.20
C ALA A 259 -20.01 3.57 -4.28
N HIS A 260 -18.86 4.10 -3.85
CA HIS A 260 -17.91 3.44 -2.96
C HIS A 260 -17.89 4.04 -1.55
N ALA A 261 -18.86 4.90 -1.19
CA ALA A 261 -18.91 5.53 0.12
C ALA A 261 -18.92 4.51 1.28
N THR A 262 -19.53 3.34 1.08
CA THR A 262 -19.56 2.27 2.08
C THR A 262 -18.23 1.54 2.27
N SER A 263 -17.26 1.73 1.37
CA SER A 263 -15.92 1.15 1.48
C SER A 263 -15.01 1.96 2.39
N TRP A 264 -15.39 3.21 2.70
CA TRP A 264 -14.68 4.06 3.65
C TRP A 264 -15.06 3.69 5.07
N THR A 265 -14.06 3.37 5.88
CA THR A 265 -14.22 2.98 7.27
C THR A 265 -14.01 4.19 8.17
N LYS A 266 -15.03 4.55 8.94
CA LYS A 266 -14.89 5.55 10.00
C LYS A 266 -13.96 5.03 11.07
N PHE A 267 -13.01 5.85 11.46
CA PHE A 267 -12.04 5.60 12.51
C PHE A 267 -12.10 6.74 13.52
N SER A 268 -12.08 6.39 14.80
CA SER A 268 -12.01 7.34 15.91
C SER A 268 -11.04 6.80 16.95
N MET A 269 -10.26 7.70 17.54
CA MET A 269 -9.45 7.41 18.72
C MET A 269 -9.39 8.64 19.63
N GLY A 270 -9.84 8.47 20.87
CA GLY A 270 -9.63 9.42 21.96
C GLY A 270 -8.33 9.18 22.72
N ARG A 271 -7.87 10.18 23.45
CA ARG A 271 -6.67 10.08 24.30
C ARG A 271 -6.85 9.08 25.46
N GLU A 272 -8.07 8.92 25.93
CA GLU A 272 -8.46 7.94 26.95
C GLU A 272 -8.22 6.49 26.52
N GLU A 273 -8.17 6.19 25.22
CA GLU A 273 -7.98 4.84 24.69
C GLU A 273 -6.51 4.38 24.70
N VAL A 274 -5.55 5.29 24.93
CA VAL A 274 -4.11 4.99 24.80
C VAL A 274 -3.66 3.88 25.75
N HIS A 275 -4.13 3.90 27.00
CA HIS A 275 -3.78 2.86 27.98
C HIS A 275 -4.31 1.48 27.55
N THR A 276 -5.55 1.42 27.08
CA THR A 276 -6.18 0.18 26.60
C THR A 276 -5.44 -0.40 25.40
N VAL A 277 -5.05 0.43 24.42
CA VAL A 277 -4.31 -0.03 23.23
C VAL A 277 -2.93 -0.55 23.63
N ASN A 278 -2.20 0.16 24.49
CA ASN A 278 -0.86 -0.25 24.91
C ASN A 278 -0.85 -1.55 25.73
N GLU A 279 -1.90 -1.83 26.51
CA GLU A 279 -2.02 -3.08 27.29
C GLU A 279 -2.42 -4.29 26.45
N THR A 280 -3.15 -4.08 25.35
CA THR A 280 -3.70 -5.15 24.50
C THR A 280 -2.89 -5.42 23.23
N SER A 281 -1.97 -4.50 22.86
CA SER A 281 -1.17 -4.55 21.63
C SER A 281 0.31 -4.80 21.93
N SER A 282 0.88 -5.84 21.32
CA SER A 282 2.34 -6.08 21.24
C SER A 282 2.82 -6.02 19.79
N THR A 283 2.20 -5.17 18.97
CA THR A 283 2.26 -5.28 17.51
C THR A 283 3.39 -4.44 16.92
N SER A 284 4.31 -5.07 16.17
CA SER A 284 5.39 -4.35 15.49
C SER A 284 4.91 -3.79 14.15
N PHE A 285 4.76 -2.48 14.09
CA PHE A 285 4.67 -1.72 12.86
C PHE A 285 6.08 -1.38 12.35
N GLY A 286 6.41 -1.77 11.11
CA GLY A 286 7.78 -1.77 10.57
C GLY A 286 8.31 -3.20 10.44
N GLY A 287 9.21 -3.44 9.48
CA GLY A 287 9.67 -4.78 9.15
C GLY A 287 10.48 -5.48 10.24
N GLY A 288 10.85 -4.79 11.33
CA GLY A 288 11.58 -5.33 12.48
C GLY A 288 10.75 -5.32 13.76
N GLY A 289 10.90 -6.36 14.58
CA GLY A 289 10.29 -6.44 15.90
C GLY A 289 10.78 -5.29 16.78
N GLY A 290 9.84 -4.46 17.24
CA GLY A 290 10.10 -3.31 18.10
C GLY A 290 9.89 -1.97 17.39
N PHE A 291 8.98 -1.18 17.95
CA PHE A 291 8.77 0.23 17.61
C PHE A 291 10.01 1.03 18.02
N ASN A 292 10.83 1.43 17.06
CA ASN A 292 11.89 2.42 17.27
C ASN A 292 11.57 3.66 16.45
N LEU A 293 10.63 4.48 16.93
CA LEU A 293 10.48 5.88 16.49
C LEU A 293 11.61 6.76 17.05
N GLY A 294 12.85 6.26 17.04
CA GLY A 294 14.01 6.95 17.58
C GLY A 294 14.03 8.40 17.08
N LEU A 295 13.63 9.31 17.99
CA LEU A 295 13.57 10.76 17.82
C LEU A 295 13.32 11.19 16.39
N TRP A 296 12.07 11.22 15.88
CA TRP A 296 11.57 12.24 14.93
C TRP A 296 12.59 12.88 13.94
N SER A 297 13.55 12.13 13.44
CA SER A 297 14.82 12.69 12.96
C SER A 297 14.77 12.70 11.46
N VAL A 298 14.63 13.92 10.96
CA VAL A 298 15.20 14.31 9.68
C VAL A 298 16.70 14.01 9.75
N GLY A 299 17.07 12.76 9.52
CA GLY A 299 18.43 12.32 9.25
C GLY A 299 18.66 12.43 7.75
N GLY A 300 19.53 13.35 7.36
CA GLY A 300 19.68 13.83 6.00
C GLY A 300 19.93 12.77 4.93
N SER A 301 19.20 12.87 3.83
CA SER A 301 19.74 12.87 2.47
C SER A 301 18.64 13.28 1.48
N ALA A 302 18.95 14.35 0.73
CA ALA A 302 18.42 14.74 -0.58
C ALA A 302 16.89 14.96 -0.78
N SER A 303 16.55 16.23 -1.04
CA SER A 303 15.49 16.74 -1.94
C SER A 303 14.00 16.65 -1.56
N TYR A 304 13.59 15.96 -0.50
CA TYR A 304 12.18 16.00 -0.01
C TYR A 304 12.01 16.76 1.33
N ALA A 305 13.10 17.34 1.85
CA ALA A 305 13.16 18.01 3.15
C ALA A 305 12.87 19.53 3.10
N GLU A 306 12.73 20.13 1.93
CA GLU A 306 12.33 21.54 1.84
C GLU A 306 10.80 21.64 1.96
N GLN A 307 10.35 22.31 3.03
CA GLN A 307 8.97 22.80 3.20
C GLN A 307 7.88 21.84 3.74
N LYS A 308 8.13 21.02 4.78
CA LYS A 308 7.03 20.51 5.62
C LYS A 308 7.32 20.73 7.10
N SER A 309 6.69 21.75 7.70
CA SER A 309 6.75 21.95 9.16
C SER A 309 5.86 20.91 9.85
N ARG A 310 6.40 20.19 10.83
CA ARG A 310 5.65 19.20 11.62
C ARG A 310 5.24 19.83 12.94
N PHE A 311 3.99 19.65 13.30
CA PHE A 311 3.41 20.23 14.50
C PHE A 311 3.66 19.34 15.71
N LYS A 312 4.23 19.91 16.78
CA LYS A 312 4.27 19.31 18.12
C LYS A 312 3.16 19.93 18.95
N SER A 313 2.35 19.10 19.58
CA SER A 313 1.14 19.50 20.28
C SER A 313 1.15 18.87 21.67
N ASP A 314 2.00 19.39 22.54
CA ASP A 314 2.14 18.87 23.90
C ASP A 314 0.78 18.97 24.63
N GLY A 315 0.03 17.85 24.67
CA GLY A 315 -1.24 17.73 25.36
C GLY A 315 -2.48 18.31 24.65
N LEU A 316 -2.40 18.79 23.41
CA LEU A 316 -3.52 19.54 22.79
C LEU A 316 -4.60 18.66 22.14
N ILE A 317 -4.22 17.57 21.48
CA ILE A 317 -5.16 16.74 20.69
C ILE A 317 -5.88 15.73 21.58
N SER A 318 -7.16 15.96 21.85
CA SER A 318 -7.98 15.07 22.68
C SER A 318 -8.56 13.88 21.91
N LYS A 319 -8.83 14.07 20.61
CA LYS A 319 -9.48 13.06 19.76
C LYS A 319 -9.04 13.19 18.31
N VAL A 320 -8.95 12.06 17.61
CA VAL A 320 -8.72 11.99 16.16
C VAL A 320 -9.85 11.21 15.52
N GLU A 321 -10.52 11.81 14.54
CA GLU A 321 -11.55 11.16 13.73
C GLU A 321 -11.20 11.27 12.25
N VAL A 322 -11.36 10.20 11.49
CA VAL A 322 -11.02 10.17 10.07
C VAL A 322 -11.75 9.03 9.35
N GLU A 323 -11.92 9.15 8.04
CA GLU A 323 -12.36 8.03 7.20
C GLU A 323 -11.17 7.41 6.48
N LEU A 324 -10.99 6.09 6.60
CA LEU A 324 -9.87 5.33 6.05
C LEU A 324 -10.33 4.33 5.00
N VAL A 325 -9.49 4.12 3.99
CA VAL A 325 -9.65 3.01 3.03
C VAL A 325 -8.30 2.43 2.65
N ARG A 326 -8.23 1.10 2.53
CA ARG A 326 -7.08 0.37 2.00
C ARG A 326 -7.31 0.12 0.51
N ILE A 327 -6.42 0.64 -0.33
CA ILE A 327 -6.52 0.52 -1.78
C ILE A 327 -5.35 -0.32 -2.33
N PRO A 328 -5.58 -1.57 -2.78
CA PRO A 328 -4.60 -2.40 -3.45
C PRO A 328 -3.93 -1.71 -4.66
N ILE A 329 -2.61 -1.85 -4.75
CA ILE A 329 -1.79 -1.39 -5.89
C ILE A 329 -1.61 -2.55 -6.86
N ARG A 330 -1.80 -2.30 -8.16
CA ARG A 330 -1.70 -3.29 -9.22
C ARG A 330 -0.63 -2.95 -10.24
N ARG A 331 0.35 -3.84 -10.32
CA ARG A 331 1.44 -3.83 -11.31
C ARG A 331 1.26 -5.00 -12.27
N SER A 332 0.69 -4.75 -13.45
CA SER A 332 0.51 -5.81 -14.47
C SER A 332 1.84 -6.29 -15.08
N TRP A 333 2.90 -5.50 -14.90
CA TRP A 333 4.26 -5.78 -15.38
C TRP A 333 5.11 -6.61 -14.41
N TRP A 334 4.61 -6.88 -13.20
CA TRP A 334 5.37 -7.46 -12.09
C TRP A 334 4.86 -8.86 -11.72
N ASP A 335 5.76 -9.83 -11.67
CA ASP A 335 5.52 -11.15 -11.07
C ASP A 335 6.31 -11.24 -9.76
N ALA A 336 5.62 -11.03 -8.63
CA ALA A 336 6.24 -11.07 -7.30
C ALA A 336 6.82 -12.45 -6.98
N THR A 337 6.24 -13.52 -7.53
CA THR A 337 6.60 -14.89 -7.11
C THR A 337 8.03 -15.26 -7.49
N ILE A 338 8.70 -14.46 -8.33
CA ILE A 338 10.13 -14.58 -8.61
C ILE A 338 10.99 -14.43 -7.36
N PHE A 339 10.59 -13.60 -6.39
CA PHE A 339 11.38 -13.37 -5.18
C PHE A 339 11.29 -14.53 -4.18
N TRP A 340 10.32 -15.43 -4.37
CA TRP A 340 10.20 -16.71 -3.66
C TRP A 340 10.79 -17.87 -4.46
N ASP A 341 11.14 -17.65 -5.73
CA ASP A 341 11.73 -18.65 -6.59
C ASP A 341 13.20 -18.88 -6.22
N ARG A 342 13.53 -20.13 -5.91
CA ARG A 342 14.90 -20.59 -5.58
C ARG A 342 15.68 -21.04 -6.83
N GLY A 343 15.13 -20.84 -8.01
CA GLY A 343 15.66 -21.20 -9.33
C GLY A 343 16.37 -20.05 -10.04
N TRP A 344 16.88 -19.06 -9.31
CA TRP A 344 17.76 -18.03 -9.86
C TRP A 344 18.75 -17.51 -8.81
N LYS A 345 19.82 -16.88 -9.31
CA LYS A 345 20.73 -16.04 -8.51
C LYS A 345 21.34 -14.99 -9.44
N PHE A 346 21.86 -13.91 -8.88
CA PHE A 346 22.66 -12.98 -9.68
C PHE A 346 23.90 -13.68 -10.22
N ASP A 347 24.29 -13.29 -11.43
CA ASP A 347 25.59 -13.66 -11.97
C ASP A 347 26.68 -13.00 -11.10
N PRO A 348 27.53 -13.78 -10.41
CA PRO A 348 28.55 -13.22 -9.52
C PRO A 348 29.59 -12.36 -10.27
N GLN A 349 29.68 -12.47 -11.59
CA GLN A 349 30.53 -11.60 -12.42
C GLN A 349 29.89 -10.23 -12.69
N ILE A 350 28.56 -10.13 -12.60
CA ILE A 350 27.80 -8.90 -12.85
C ILE A 350 27.42 -8.21 -11.54
N SER A 351 26.92 -8.99 -10.58
CA SER A 351 26.27 -8.47 -9.38
C SER A 351 26.33 -9.47 -8.23
N ASN A 352 26.70 -8.99 -7.05
CA ASN A 352 26.65 -9.75 -5.79
C ASN A 352 25.53 -9.24 -4.87
N LEU A 353 24.46 -8.68 -5.46
CA LEU A 353 23.41 -8.03 -4.67
C LEU A 353 22.57 -9.03 -3.88
N VAL A 354 22.24 -8.60 -2.68
CA VAL A 354 21.23 -9.24 -1.84
C VAL A 354 20.03 -8.31 -1.81
N LEU A 355 18.91 -8.75 -2.39
CA LEU A 355 17.68 -7.97 -2.39
C LEU A 355 17.05 -7.97 -1.01
N SER A 356 17.00 -9.13 -0.37
CA SER A 356 16.51 -9.30 1.00
C SER A 356 17.26 -10.44 1.69
N ASP A 357 17.55 -10.28 2.97
CA ASP A 357 18.10 -11.32 3.83
C ASP A 357 17.03 -12.22 4.48
N GLY A 358 15.75 -11.88 4.30
CA GLY A 358 14.60 -12.59 4.87
C GLY A 358 14.50 -12.52 6.40
N LYS A 359 15.25 -11.62 7.05
CA LYS A 359 15.21 -11.43 8.51
C LYS A 359 14.15 -10.39 8.89
N ILE A 360 13.97 -10.21 10.19
CA ILE A 360 13.07 -9.23 10.79
C ILE A 360 13.90 -8.41 11.80
N PRO A 361 14.27 -7.13 11.53
CA PRO A 361 14.02 -6.37 10.30
C PRO A 361 14.72 -6.93 9.06
N PRO A 362 14.08 -6.86 7.87
CA PRO A 362 14.72 -7.30 6.64
C PRO A 362 15.75 -6.27 6.19
N ASN A 363 16.90 -6.75 5.71
CA ASN A 363 17.94 -5.92 5.11
C ASN A 363 18.17 -6.32 3.65
N GLY A 364 18.62 -5.35 2.85
CA GLY A 364 18.96 -5.54 1.46
C GLY A 364 18.53 -4.37 0.59
N GLU A 365 18.71 -4.53 -0.71
CA GLU A 365 18.41 -3.52 -1.71
C GLU A 365 16.91 -3.34 -1.97
N LEU A 366 16.15 -4.44 -1.94
CA LEU A 366 14.71 -4.51 -2.10
C LEU A 366 14.14 -5.43 -0.98
N PRO A 367 14.17 -5.00 0.28
CA PRO A 367 13.72 -5.84 1.40
C PRO A 367 12.20 -6.02 1.43
N ALA A 368 11.46 -5.13 0.76
CA ALA A 368 10.02 -5.12 0.71
C ALA A 368 9.52 -4.28 -0.48
N TYR A 369 8.23 -4.39 -0.80
CA TYR A 369 7.59 -3.58 -1.83
C TYR A 369 6.15 -3.18 -1.45
N PRO A 370 5.62 -2.04 -1.91
CA PRO A 370 4.26 -1.60 -1.57
C PRO A 370 3.19 -2.43 -2.28
N THR A 371 2.21 -2.97 -1.56
CA THR A 371 1.09 -3.76 -2.09
C THR A 371 -0.26 -3.04 -1.98
N ALA A 372 -0.40 -2.08 -1.08
CA ALA A 372 -1.57 -1.21 -1.01
C ALA A 372 -1.19 0.18 -0.49
N MET A 373 -2.00 1.18 -0.80
CA MET A 373 -1.96 2.49 -0.15
C MET A 373 -3.09 2.59 0.88
N ILE A 374 -2.83 3.33 1.96
CA ILE A 374 -3.81 3.68 2.98
C ILE A 374 -4.17 5.14 2.74
N VAL A 375 -5.44 5.38 2.42
CA VAL A 375 -5.95 6.70 2.08
C VAL A 375 -6.88 7.17 3.19
N ALA A 376 -6.76 8.44 3.56
CA ALA A 376 -7.58 9.09 4.56
C ALA A 376 -8.30 10.31 3.97
N LYS A 377 -9.50 10.61 4.47
CA LYS A 377 -10.24 11.86 4.22
C LYS A 377 -11.06 12.27 5.44
N ASN A 378 -11.60 13.48 5.43
CA ASN A 378 -12.46 14.00 6.51
C ASN A 378 -11.82 13.91 7.90
N LEU A 379 -10.56 14.32 8.00
CA LEU A 379 -9.83 14.39 9.26
C LEU A 379 -10.47 15.43 10.18
N LYS A 380 -10.69 15.05 11.44
CA LYS A 380 -11.03 15.96 12.53
C LYS A 380 -10.06 15.73 13.69
N LEU A 381 -9.38 16.79 14.09
CA LEU A 381 -8.55 16.82 15.28
C LEU A 381 -9.29 17.60 16.35
N GLY A 382 -9.73 16.91 17.39
CA GLY A 382 -10.34 17.50 18.57
C GLY A 382 -9.27 18.23 19.38
N ILE A 383 -9.45 19.52 19.58
CA ILE A 383 -8.58 20.38 20.37
C ILE A 383 -9.47 21.21 21.29
N ASP A 384 -9.13 21.29 22.57
CA ASP A 384 -9.84 22.18 23.50
C ASP A 384 -9.49 23.64 23.20
N MET A 385 -10.34 24.31 22.42
CA MET A 385 -10.12 25.71 22.01
C MET A 385 -10.51 26.73 23.10
N THR A 386 -10.86 26.27 24.32
CA THR A 386 -11.24 27.18 25.40
C THR A 386 -10.06 27.84 26.11
N SER A 387 -8.85 27.27 25.99
CA SER A 387 -7.63 27.91 26.48
C SER A 387 -7.02 28.85 25.44
N GLU A 388 -6.53 30.01 25.90
CA GLU A 388 -5.84 30.97 25.04
C GLU A 388 -4.56 30.39 24.43
N GLU A 389 -3.87 29.51 25.17
CA GLU A 389 -2.68 28.79 24.73
C GLU A 389 -2.99 27.87 23.54
N ASN A 390 -4.06 27.07 23.63
CA ASN A 390 -4.48 26.16 22.56
C ASN A 390 -4.94 26.94 21.33
N THR A 391 -5.59 28.09 21.54
CA THR A 391 -6.00 28.99 20.47
C THR A 391 -4.79 29.61 19.78
N HIS A 392 -3.77 30.06 20.53
CA HIS A 392 -2.54 30.61 19.99
C HIS A 392 -1.78 29.56 19.17
N VAL A 393 -1.67 28.33 19.68
CA VAL A 393 -1.03 27.23 18.96
C VAL A 393 -1.86 26.82 17.72
N ALA A 394 -3.19 26.82 17.80
CA ALA A 394 -4.06 26.63 16.63
C ALA A 394 -3.88 27.73 15.57
N THR A 395 -3.54 28.97 15.95
CA THR A 395 -3.22 30.01 14.96
C THR A 395 -1.89 29.75 14.26
N GLN A 396 -0.94 29.04 14.88
CA GLN A 396 0.30 28.63 14.21
C GLN A 396 0.04 27.64 13.06
N PHE A 397 -1.02 26.82 13.13
CA PHE A 397 -1.48 26.02 11.97
C PHE A 397 -1.84 26.91 10.77
N SER A 398 -2.43 28.08 11.02
CA SER A 398 -2.89 29.01 9.99
C SER A 398 -1.79 29.91 9.42
N ALA A 399 -0.65 30.03 10.11
CA ALA A 399 0.47 30.86 9.67
C ALA A 399 1.49 30.09 8.80
N SER A 400 1.58 28.76 8.93
CA SER A 400 2.56 27.96 8.19
C SER A 400 2.04 27.49 6.83
N ALA A 401 2.91 27.47 5.82
CA ALA A 401 2.61 27.09 4.44
C ALA A 401 2.36 25.57 4.27
N SER A 402 2.81 24.75 5.24
CA SER A 402 2.62 23.31 5.26
C SER A 402 2.74 22.78 6.69
N VAL A 403 1.65 22.21 7.22
CA VAL A 403 1.56 21.68 8.59
C VAL A 403 0.94 20.30 8.55
N GLY A 404 1.47 19.38 9.34
CA GLY A 404 0.87 18.08 9.58
C GLY A 404 1.10 17.58 10.99
N TRP A 405 0.26 16.65 11.41
CA TRP A 405 0.33 15.94 12.69
C TRP A 405 0.29 14.43 12.45
N GLY A 406 1.28 13.71 12.97
CA GLY A 406 1.43 12.28 12.72
C GLY A 406 1.40 11.96 11.23
N PRO A 407 0.54 11.02 10.78
CA PRO A 407 0.45 10.64 9.38
C PRO A 407 -0.48 11.55 8.55
N PHE A 408 -0.96 12.66 9.13
CA PHE A 408 -1.91 13.54 8.48
C PHE A 408 -1.28 14.89 8.14
N SER A 409 -1.42 15.30 6.88
CA SER A 409 -1.25 16.67 6.45
C SER A 409 -2.53 17.45 6.73
N VAL A 410 -2.40 18.59 7.40
CA VAL A 410 -3.51 19.52 7.73
C VAL A 410 -3.51 20.71 6.77
N ARG A 411 -2.31 21.16 6.39
CA ARG A 411 -2.11 22.20 5.38
C ARG A 411 -0.95 21.85 4.49
N GLY A 412 -1.06 22.14 3.20
CA GLY A 412 0.04 21.96 2.28
C GLY A 412 -0.29 22.46 0.88
N ASN A 413 0.75 22.89 0.18
CA ASN A 413 0.66 23.13 -1.25
C ASN A 413 1.16 21.87 -1.96
N TYR A 414 0.44 21.41 -2.96
CA TYR A 414 1.03 20.53 -3.96
C TYR A 414 0.89 21.21 -5.31
N SER A 415 2.00 21.35 -6.02
CA SER A 415 2.06 21.97 -7.34
C SER A 415 1.97 20.89 -8.42
N ARG A 416 1.08 21.07 -9.39
CA ARG A 416 1.14 20.42 -10.70
C ARG A 416 1.19 21.51 -11.78
N ASN A 417 1.62 21.14 -12.98
CA ASN A 417 1.76 22.03 -14.15
C ASN A 417 0.69 23.15 -14.15
N THR A 418 1.18 24.38 -14.03
CA THR A 418 0.45 25.68 -13.98
C THR A 418 -0.61 25.90 -12.88
N ASP A 419 -1.10 24.89 -12.17
CA ASP A 419 -2.15 25.03 -11.14
C ASP A 419 -1.68 24.57 -9.74
N ARG A 420 -1.60 25.52 -8.81
CA ARG A 420 -1.35 25.26 -7.38
C ARG A 420 -2.68 24.95 -6.69
N LYS A 421 -2.94 23.68 -6.38
CA LYS A 421 -4.09 23.31 -5.53
C LYS A 421 -3.66 23.32 -4.07
N THR A 422 -4.41 24.04 -3.24
CA THR A 422 -4.17 24.13 -1.79
C THR A 422 -4.95 23.02 -1.07
N HIS A 423 -4.26 22.31 -0.18
CA HIS A 423 -4.89 21.44 0.79
C HIS A 423 -5.13 22.27 2.04
N ASP A 424 -6.36 22.74 2.23
CA ASP A 424 -6.73 23.66 3.31
C ASP A 424 -7.58 22.97 4.37
N PHE A 425 -7.44 23.45 5.60
CA PHE A 425 -8.24 23.05 6.74
C PHE A 425 -9.23 24.15 7.13
N THR A 426 -10.29 23.76 7.82
CA THR A 426 -11.23 24.68 8.46
C THR A 426 -11.06 24.59 9.97
N ARG A 427 -10.99 25.73 10.66
CA ARG A 427 -11.01 25.79 12.12
C ARG A 427 -12.46 25.80 12.60
N THR A 428 -12.79 24.95 13.55
CA THR A 428 -14.11 24.91 14.21
C THR A 428 -13.95 25.18 15.71
N ALA A 429 -15.07 25.35 16.42
CA ALA A 429 -15.05 25.50 17.88
C ALA A 429 -14.52 24.24 18.60
N ALA A 430 -14.58 23.07 17.94
CA ALA A 430 -14.15 21.79 18.49
C ALA A 430 -12.71 21.40 18.07
N GLY A 431 -12.07 22.16 17.19
CA GLY A 431 -10.71 21.86 16.72
C GLY A 431 -10.44 22.20 15.26
N ILE A 432 -9.81 21.27 14.55
CA ILE A 432 -9.37 21.42 13.16
C ILE A 432 -10.03 20.33 12.29
N GLU A 433 -10.59 20.71 11.16
CA GLU A 433 -11.15 19.79 10.17
C GLU A 433 -10.45 19.91 8.81
N CYS A 434 -10.13 18.79 8.18
CA CYS A 434 -9.57 18.74 6.84
C CYS A 434 -10.32 17.70 6.00
N ALA A 435 -11.13 18.16 5.04
CA ALA A 435 -11.93 17.30 4.19
C ALA A 435 -11.11 16.59 3.10
N GLY A 436 -9.95 17.15 2.74
CA GLY A 436 -9.14 16.68 1.63
C GLY A 436 -8.64 15.25 1.80
N MET A 437 -8.50 14.55 0.67
CA MET A 437 -7.98 13.19 0.63
C MET A 437 -6.44 13.21 0.67
N GLN A 438 -5.83 12.18 1.27
CA GLN A 438 -4.38 12.07 1.39
C GLN A 438 -3.95 10.61 1.58
N VAL A 439 -2.78 10.24 1.05
CA VAL A 439 -2.12 8.97 1.41
C VAL A 439 -1.42 9.15 2.76
N ILE A 440 -1.79 8.31 3.71
CA ILE A 440 -1.23 8.33 5.07
C ILE A 440 -0.20 7.23 5.28
N GLY A 441 -0.12 6.25 4.39
CA GLY A 441 0.89 5.20 4.41
C GLY A 441 0.70 4.14 3.34
N PHE A 442 1.60 3.17 3.32
CA PHE A 442 1.60 2.04 2.40
C PHE A 442 1.66 0.73 3.17
N VAL A 443 0.82 -0.24 2.79
CA VAL A 443 1.03 -1.64 3.19
C VAL A 443 2.15 -2.20 2.32
N CYS A 444 3.15 -2.78 2.96
CA CYS A 444 4.36 -3.27 2.33
C CYS A 444 4.53 -4.76 2.64
N GLU A 445 4.81 -5.54 1.61
CA GLU A 445 5.10 -6.97 1.73
C GLU A 445 6.62 -7.16 1.82
N MET A 446 7.08 -7.83 2.88
CA MET A 446 8.49 -8.18 3.04
C MET A 446 8.85 -9.33 2.11
N LEU A 447 9.99 -9.19 1.44
CA LEU A 447 10.54 -10.28 0.65
C LEU A 447 11.20 -11.33 1.56
N PRO A 448 11.09 -12.63 1.21
CA PRO A 448 11.91 -13.65 1.82
C PRO A 448 13.38 -13.39 1.47
N LYS A 449 14.29 -14.24 1.96
CA LYS A 449 15.67 -14.21 1.51
C LYS A 449 15.70 -14.31 -0.04
N SER A 450 16.30 -13.32 -0.70
CA SER A 450 16.27 -13.19 -2.15
C SER A 450 17.56 -12.51 -2.64
N PRO A 451 18.35 -13.16 -3.52
CA PRO A 451 18.16 -14.51 -4.03
C PRO A 451 18.36 -15.59 -2.93
N ASP A 452 17.66 -16.72 -3.05
CA ASP A 452 17.88 -17.93 -2.24
C ASP A 452 18.04 -19.16 -3.13
N PRO A 453 19.16 -19.27 -3.87
CA PRO A 453 19.35 -20.35 -4.83
C PRO A 453 19.34 -21.71 -4.15
N ASP A 454 18.60 -22.66 -4.72
CA ASP A 454 18.62 -24.04 -4.26
C ASP A 454 19.91 -24.74 -4.72
N PRO A 455 20.75 -25.21 -3.78
CA PRO A 455 22.02 -25.83 -4.10
C PRO A 455 21.86 -27.14 -4.87
N ASN A 456 20.68 -27.77 -4.87
CA ASN A 456 20.43 -29.04 -5.54
C ASN A 456 20.03 -28.87 -7.02
N LEU A 457 19.86 -27.65 -7.52
CA LEU A 457 19.54 -27.41 -8.92
C LEU A 457 20.79 -27.47 -9.80
N ASN A 458 20.62 -27.87 -11.06
CA ASN A 458 21.70 -27.89 -12.03
C ASN A 458 21.95 -26.49 -12.59
N TRP A 459 22.83 -25.72 -11.96
CA TRP A 459 23.19 -24.36 -12.37
C TRP A 459 24.05 -24.37 -13.63
N GLN A 460 23.76 -23.47 -14.56
CA GLN A 460 24.69 -23.19 -15.66
C GLN A 460 26.01 -22.65 -15.07
N ALA A 461 27.13 -23.20 -15.56
CA ALA A 461 28.48 -22.85 -15.12
C ALA A 461 28.90 -21.46 -15.58
#